data_AF-I0UYE1-F1
#
_entry.id   AF-I0UYE1-F1
#
_cell.length_a   1.000
_cell.length_b   1.000
_cell.length_c   1.000
_cell.angle_alpha   90.00
_cell.angle_beta   90.00
_cell.angle_gamma   90.00
#
_symmetry.space_group_name_H-M   'P 1'
#
loop_
_entity.id
_entity.type
_entity.pdbx_description
1 polymer ?
#
loop_
_entity_poly.entity_id
_entity_poly.type
_entity_poly.pdbx_seq_one_letter_code
_entity_poly.pdbx_strand_id
1 'polypeptide(L)'
;MTAQSTQQSLDKDNPVIALCSQGMRAEAEGRPAEAKALFEQAWERAGDDYEACVAAHYLARHQSTIADELHWNQVCLARADAVGDERVAAFYPSLHACIARCHRALGDAEQAATHFRHAADRLGALPSGGYADWLRYAVAEGLRDTGAVVHNSGEQRVADLLDLLCEQRDLRSLAVLLPAFCGHTGTSQDRRRLAEAAHRLHAERRLPAEAEDILRAALTALS
;
A
#
# COMPACT_ATOMS: atom_id res chain seq x y z
N MET A 1 -18.39 15.56 -17.74
CA MET A 1 -18.91 14.80 -16.57
C MET A 1 -17.74 14.55 -15.65
N THR A 2 -17.66 15.30 -14.56
CA THR A 2 -16.59 15.27 -13.57
C THR A 2 -16.73 14.03 -12.68
N ALA A 3 -15.70 13.21 -12.61
CA ALA A 3 -15.62 12.07 -11.71
C ALA A 3 -15.53 12.58 -10.26
N GLN A 4 -16.58 12.33 -9.46
CA GLN A 4 -16.53 12.46 -8.01
C GLN A 4 -15.73 11.28 -7.45
N SER A 5 -14.56 11.59 -6.88
CA SER A 5 -13.82 10.69 -6.01
C SER A 5 -14.72 10.24 -4.86
N THR A 6 -15.01 8.96 -4.77
CA THR A 6 -15.66 8.33 -3.62
C THR A 6 -14.67 8.26 -2.46
N GLN A 7 -14.44 9.41 -1.84
CA GLN A 7 -14.01 9.47 -0.46
C GLN A 7 -15.20 8.95 0.35
N GLN A 8 -15.04 7.80 1.02
CA GLN A 8 -15.99 7.39 2.05
C GLN A 8 -16.22 8.60 2.95
N SER A 9 -17.44 9.12 2.92
CA SER A 9 -17.79 10.34 3.65
C SER A 9 -17.77 9.97 5.13
N LEU A 10 -16.61 10.12 5.76
CA LEU A 10 -16.51 10.27 7.20
C LEU A 10 -17.58 11.29 7.61
N ASP A 11 -18.41 10.93 8.59
CA ASP A 11 -19.51 11.77 9.02
C ASP A 11 -18.96 13.15 9.42
N LYS A 12 -19.21 14.17 8.62
CA LYS A 12 -18.60 15.50 8.80
C LYS A 12 -19.17 16.24 10.00
N ASP A 13 -20.30 15.76 10.51
CA ASP A 13 -20.92 16.27 11.74
C ASP A 13 -20.25 15.66 12.99
N ASN A 14 -19.42 14.63 12.82
CA ASN A 14 -18.63 14.06 13.91
C ASN A 14 -17.46 15.01 14.27
N PRO A 15 -17.39 15.50 15.52
CA PRO A 15 -16.38 16.47 15.94
C PRO A 15 -14.94 15.93 15.85
N VAL A 16 -14.73 14.64 16.05
CA VAL A 16 -13.41 13.99 15.94
C VAL A 16 -12.97 13.98 14.48
N ILE A 17 -13.86 13.60 13.57
CA ILE A 17 -13.60 13.62 12.13
C ILE A 17 -13.31 15.04 11.63
N ALA A 18 -14.06 16.03 12.13
CA ALA A 18 -13.85 17.42 11.79
C ALA A 18 -12.46 17.91 12.24
N LEU A 19 -12.02 17.55 13.45
CA LEU A 19 -10.68 17.87 13.95
C LEU A 19 -9.58 17.18 13.12
N CYS A 20 -9.74 15.89 12.80
CA CYS A 20 -8.81 15.19 11.92
C CYS A 20 -8.75 15.82 10.52
N SER A 21 -9.88 16.27 9.99
CA SER A 21 -9.93 16.96 8.69
C SER A 21 -9.20 18.31 8.72
N GLN A 22 -9.35 19.07 9.80
CA GLN A 22 -8.60 20.32 10.01
C GLN A 22 -7.11 20.05 10.17
N GLY A 23 -6.73 19.00 10.92
CA GLY A 23 -5.34 18.59 11.09
C GLY A 23 -4.67 18.22 9.75
N MET A 24 -5.35 17.43 8.90
CA MET A 24 -4.86 17.13 7.55
C MET A 24 -4.65 18.38 6.71
N ARG A 25 -5.55 19.37 6.84
CA ARG A 25 -5.39 20.65 6.13
C ARG A 25 -4.16 21.41 6.66
N ALA A 26 -3.95 21.42 7.96
CA ALA A 26 -2.75 22.01 8.57
C ALA A 26 -1.46 21.33 8.07
N GLU A 27 -1.45 20.01 7.91
CA GLU A 27 -0.33 19.29 7.29
C GLU A 27 -0.07 19.75 5.84
N ALA A 28 -1.13 19.82 5.03
CA ALA A 28 -1.03 20.26 3.63
C ALA A 28 -0.53 21.70 3.49
N GLU A 29 -0.76 22.54 4.49
CA GLU A 29 -0.31 23.92 4.57
C GLU A 29 1.07 24.07 5.28
N GLY A 30 1.73 22.96 5.63
CA GLY A 30 3.06 22.98 6.25
C GLY A 30 3.08 23.42 7.71
N ARG A 31 1.99 23.19 8.46
CA ARG A 31 1.81 23.58 9.87
C ARG A 31 1.74 22.36 10.80
N PRO A 32 2.85 21.60 10.97
CA PRO A 32 2.83 20.31 11.68
C PRO A 32 2.49 20.42 13.17
N ALA A 33 2.93 21.47 13.86
CA ALA A 33 2.60 21.66 15.28
C ALA A 33 1.09 21.85 15.52
N GLU A 34 0.43 22.59 14.62
CA GLU A 34 -1.02 22.78 14.70
C GLU A 34 -1.76 21.50 14.31
N ALA A 35 -1.29 20.79 13.28
CA ALA A 35 -1.84 19.48 12.92
C ALA A 35 -1.80 18.51 14.10
N LYS A 36 -0.65 18.39 14.77
CA LYS A 36 -0.50 17.57 15.97
C LYS A 36 -1.49 17.96 17.06
N ALA A 37 -1.60 19.26 17.39
CA ALA A 37 -2.52 19.73 18.42
C ALA A 37 -3.99 19.45 18.08
N LEU A 38 -4.37 19.47 16.80
CA LEU A 38 -5.71 19.11 16.35
C LEU A 38 -5.97 17.60 16.48
N PHE A 39 -4.98 16.76 16.17
CA PHE A 39 -5.09 15.30 16.33
C PHE A 39 -5.11 14.87 17.79
N GLU A 40 -4.35 15.54 18.67
CA GLU A 40 -4.43 15.33 20.12
C GLU A 40 -5.83 15.69 20.65
N GLN A 41 -6.40 16.82 20.23
CA GLN A 41 -7.78 17.17 20.56
C GLN A 41 -8.80 16.16 20.04
N ALA A 42 -8.57 15.60 18.84
CA ALA A 42 -9.42 14.56 18.29
C ALA A 42 -9.38 13.29 19.14
N TRP A 43 -8.18 12.89 19.60
CA TRP A 43 -7.99 11.75 20.49
C TRP A 43 -8.70 11.93 21.83
N GLU A 44 -8.53 13.08 22.49
CA GLU A 44 -9.18 13.37 23.78
C GLU A 44 -10.71 13.45 23.69
N ARG A 45 -11.26 13.71 22.50
CA ARG A 45 -12.71 13.81 22.27
C ARG A 45 -13.35 12.53 21.76
N ALA A 46 -12.57 11.51 21.41
CA ALA A 46 -13.09 10.24 20.92
C ALA A 46 -14.03 9.59 21.95
N GLY A 47 -15.28 9.38 21.54
CA GLY A 47 -16.33 8.77 22.34
C GLY A 47 -16.49 7.27 22.12
N ASP A 48 -15.95 6.73 21.03
CA ASP A 48 -15.95 5.30 20.70
C ASP A 48 -14.63 4.83 20.07
N ASP A 49 -14.49 3.51 19.86
CA ASP A 49 -13.29 2.91 19.29
C ASP A 49 -13.07 3.28 17.81
N TYR A 50 -14.13 3.65 17.06
CA TYR A 50 -13.99 4.07 15.68
C TYR A 50 -13.36 5.46 15.58
N GLU A 51 -13.88 6.40 16.37
CA GLU A 51 -13.32 7.74 16.52
C GLU A 51 -11.88 7.69 17.05
N ALA A 52 -11.62 6.87 18.07
CA ALA A 52 -10.30 6.68 18.63
C ALA A 52 -9.32 6.08 17.62
N CYS A 53 -9.77 5.11 16.80
CA CYS A 53 -8.99 4.55 15.69
C CYS A 53 -8.57 5.64 14.70
N VAL A 54 -9.52 6.46 14.24
CA VAL A 54 -9.24 7.55 13.29
C VAL A 54 -8.27 8.57 13.88
N ALA A 55 -8.49 9.00 15.13
CA ALA A 55 -7.59 9.96 15.80
C ALA A 55 -6.17 9.40 15.98
N ALA A 56 -6.04 8.16 16.45
CA ALA A 56 -4.75 7.50 16.64
C ALA A 56 -3.96 7.35 15.33
N HIS A 57 -4.64 7.07 14.22
CA HIS A 57 -4.01 7.00 12.89
C HIS A 57 -3.28 8.29 12.52
N TYR A 58 -3.92 9.44 12.73
CA TYR A 58 -3.31 10.72 12.42
C TYR A 58 -2.23 11.12 13.43
N LEU A 59 -2.44 10.80 14.71
CA LEU A 59 -1.48 11.12 15.76
C LEU A 59 -0.16 10.35 15.59
N ALA A 60 -0.20 9.11 15.10
CA ALA A 60 0.99 8.32 14.80
C ALA A 60 1.99 9.04 13.88
N ARG A 61 1.50 9.85 12.93
CA ARG A 61 2.32 10.57 11.95
C ARG A 61 3.12 11.75 12.52
N HIS A 62 2.81 12.16 13.75
CA HIS A 62 3.38 13.35 14.43
C HIS A 62 4.23 13.01 15.65
N GLN A 63 4.70 11.77 15.73
CA GLN A 63 5.56 11.32 16.80
C GLN A 63 7.03 11.65 16.54
N SER A 64 7.78 11.88 17.62
CA SER A 64 9.19 12.29 17.53
C SER A 64 10.13 11.11 17.29
N THR A 65 9.69 9.89 17.58
CA THR A 65 10.48 8.67 17.40
C THR A 65 9.68 7.61 16.65
N ILE A 66 10.38 6.72 15.95
CA ILE A 66 9.76 5.58 15.27
C ILE A 66 9.10 4.61 16.27
N ALA A 67 9.63 4.52 17.49
CA ALA A 67 9.04 3.69 18.55
C ALA A 67 7.68 4.25 19.00
N ASP A 68 7.57 5.57 19.15
CA ASP A 68 6.31 6.23 19.49
C ASP A 68 5.30 6.16 18.32
N GLU A 69 5.77 6.31 17.08
CA GLU A 69 4.94 6.10 15.88
C GLU A 69 4.42 4.65 15.82
N LEU A 70 5.27 3.66 16.09
CA LEU A 70 4.87 2.25 16.18
C LEU A 70 3.81 2.05 17.26
N HIS A 71 4.03 2.61 18.46
CA HIS A 71 3.09 2.53 19.56
C HIS A 71 1.70 3.07 19.16
N TRP A 72 1.65 4.26 18.58
CA TRP A 72 0.37 4.84 18.14
C TRP A 72 -0.28 4.08 16.99
N ASN A 73 0.50 3.53 16.06
CA ASN A 73 -0.04 2.64 15.03
C ASN A 73 -0.62 1.34 15.62
N GLN A 74 0.00 0.78 16.67
CA GLN A 74 -0.53 -0.38 17.40
C GLN A 74 -1.79 -0.03 18.19
N VAL A 75 -1.85 1.15 18.81
CA VAL A 75 -3.09 1.67 19.44
C VAL A 75 -4.19 1.78 18.39
N CYS A 76 -3.90 2.35 17.23
CA CYS A 76 -4.86 2.47 16.14
C CYS A 76 -5.39 1.10 15.68
N LEU A 77 -4.51 0.10 15.49
CA LEU A 77 -4.91 -1.26 15.14
C LEU A 77 -5.80 -1.89 16.23
N ALA A 78 -5.43 -1.76 17.50
CA ALA A 78 -6.22 -2.30 18.61
C ALA A 78 -7.62 -1.66 18.69
N ARG A 79 -7.74 -0.37 18.37
CA ARG A 79 -9.04 0.32 18.28
C ARG A 79 -9.85 -0.16 17.08
N ALA A 80 -9.23 -0.33 15.90
CA ALA A 80 -9.91 -0.93 14.76
C ALA A 80 -10.46 -2.34 15.09
N ASP A 81 -9.67 -3.18 15.75
CA ASP A 81 -10.09 -4.51 16.18
C ASP A 81 -11.26 -4.47 17.19
N ALA A 82 -11.29 -3.48 18.07
CA ALA A 82 -12.38 -3.29 19.03
C ALA A 82 -13.69 -2.82 18.38
N VAL A 83 -13.64 -2.08 17.27
CA VAL A 83 -14.83 -1.74 16.47
C VAL A 83 -15.46 -3.01 15.90
N GLY A 84 -14.65 -3.90 15.32
CA GLY A 84 -15.06 -5.25 14.94
C GLY A 84 -16.13 -5.34 13.83
N ASP A 85 -16.36 -4.26 13.08
CA ASP A 85 -17.34 -4.21 11.99
C ASP A 85 -16.74 -3.76 10.65
N GLU A 86 -17.54 -3.78 9.58
CA GLU A 86 -17.09 -3.53 8.21
C GLU A 86 -16.54 -2.11 7.97
N ARG A 87 -16.85 -1.13 8.85
CA ARG A 87 -16.44 0.27 8.68
C ARG A 87 -14.93 0.45 8.76
N VAL A 88 -14.23 -0.43 9.47
CA VAL A 88 -12.76 -0.39 9.63
C VAL A 88 -12.03 -1.31 8.65
N ALA A 89 -12.76 -2.11 7.86
CA ALA A 89 -12.16 -3.11 6.96
C ALA A 89 -11.16 -2.47 5.98
N ALA A 90 -11.51 -1.30 5.44
CA ALA A 90 -10.66 -0.53 4.52
C ALA A 90 -9.44 0.12 5.20
N PHE A 91 -9.39 0.20 6.53
CA PHE A 91 -8.26 0.79 7.24
C PHE A 91 -7.10 -0.19 7.38
N TYR A 92 -7.40 -1.46 7.64
CA TYR A 92 -6.41 -2.48 7.97
C TYR A 92 -5.20 -2.60 7.02
N PRO A 93 -5.36 -2.54 5.68
CA PRO A 93 -4.19 -2.61 4.79
C PRO A 93 -3.18 -1.51 5.10
N SER A 94 -3.66 -0.28 5.32
CA SER A 94 -2.81 0.86 5.60
C SER A 94 -2.22 0.80 7.01
N LEU A 95 -3.00 0.39 8.01
CA LEU A 95 -2.55 0.24 9.39
C LEU A 95 -1.42 -0.78 9.53
N HIS A 96 -1.60 -1.96 8.94
CA HIS A 96 -0.55 -2.97 8.92
C HIS A 96 0.68 -2.51 8.12
N ALA A 97 0.50 -1.82 6.99
CA ALA A 97 1.63 -1.27 6.25
C ALA A 97 2.41 -0.20 7.06
N CYS A 98 1.74 0.64 7.85
CA CYS A 98 2.40 1.58 8.76
C CYS A 98 3.22 0.86 9.83
N ILE A 99 2.62 -0.10 10.53
CA ILE A 99 3.30 -0.92 11.56
C ILE A 99 4.52 -1.63 10.95
N ALA A 100 4.36 -2.23 9.77
CA ALA A 100 5.45 -2.91 9.07
C ALA A 100 6.63 -1.98 8.76
N ARG A 101 6.36 -0.74 8.30
CA ARG A 101 7.40 0.26 8.05
C ARG A 101 8.12 0.67 9.33
N CYS A 102 7.42 0.81 10.45
CA CYS A 102 8.05 1.12 11.73
C CYS A 102 8.97 -0.03 12.18
N HIS A 103 8.50 -1.28 12.15
CA HIS A 103 9.36 -2.44 12.46
C HIS A 103 10.59 -2.50 11.54
N ARG A 104 10.42 -2.28 10.24
CA ARG A 104 11.54 -2.22 9.29
C ARG A 104 12.54 -1.14 9.64
N ALA A 105 12.08 0.07 9.97
CA ALA A 105 12.93 1.18 10.37
C ALA A 105 13.66 0.94 11.71
N LEU A 106 13.08 0.10 12.57
CA LEU A 106 13.70 -0.36 13.82
C LEU A 106 14.62 -1.59 13.63
N GLY A 107 14.76 -2.10 12.40
CA GLY A 107 15.60 -3.27 12.08
C GLY A 107 14.95 -4.63 12.32
N ASP A 108 13.66 -4.67 12.62
CA ASP A 108 12.89 -5.89 12.87
C ASP A 108 12.23 -6.38 11.57
N ALA A 109 13.02 -7.05 10.74
CA ALA A 109 12.58 -7.55 9.43
C ALA A 109 11.48 -8.63 9.54
N GLU A 110 11.48 -9.43 10.60
CA GLU A 110 10.51 -10.51 10.80
C GLU A 110 9.11 -9.94 11.08
N GLN A 111 9.01 -8.99 12.02
CA GLN A 111 7.74 -8.33 12.30
C GLN A 111 7.27 -7.47 11.12
N ALA A 112 8.20 -6.80 10.43
CA ALA A 112 7.87 -6.09 9.19
C ALA A 112 7.25 -7.01 8.15
N ALA A 113 7.86 -8.17 7.88
CA ALA A 113 7.34 -9.18 6.95
C ALA A 113 5.94 -9.66 7.36
N THR A 114 5.73 -9.93 8.65
CA THR A 114 4.43 -10.37 9.19
C THR A 114 3.34 -9.33 8.94
N HIS A 115 3.61 -8.06 9.24
CA HIS A 115 2.63 -7.01 9.03
C HIS A 115 2.41 -6.69 7.54
N PHE A 116 3.43 -6.74 6.69
CA PHE A 116 3.21 -6.61 5.24
C PHE A 116 2.33 -7.74 4.67
N ARG A 117 2.46 -8.98 5.16
CA ARG A 117 1.55 -10.08 4.79
C ARG A 117 0.11 -9.78 5.21
N HIS A 118 -0.08 -9.32 6.45
CA HIS A 118 -1.41 -8.93 6.93
C HIS A 118 -2.02 -7.77 6.14
N ALA A 119 -1.20 -6.83 5.69
CA ALA A 119 -1.64 -5.76 4.79
C ALA A 119 -2.07 -6.33 3.43
N ALA A 120 -1.26 -7.22 2.84
CA ALA A 120 -1.52 -7.84 1.54
C ALA A 120 -2.83 -8.64 1.52
N ASP A 121 -3.08 -9.43 2.57
CA ASP A 121 -4.30 -10.24 2.72
C ASP A 121 -5.58 -9.40 2.72
N ARG A 122 -5.48 -8.12 3.10
CA ARG A 122 -6.62 -7.22 3.27
C ARG A 122 -6.75 -6.18 2.16
N LEU A 123 -5.83 -6.14 1.18
CA LEU A 123 -5.89 -5.20 0.06
C LEU A 123 -7.22 -5.26 -0.71
N GLY A 124 -7.89 -6.42 -0.72
CA GLY A 124 -9.20 -6.61 -1.35
C GLY A 124 -10.35 -5.83 -0.70
N ALA A 125 -10.18 -5.29 0.51
CA ALA A 125 -11.17 -4.45 1.18
C ALA A 125 -11.20 -3.00 0.64
N LEU A 126 -10.19 -2.60 -0.13
CA LEU A 126 -10.11 -1.24 -0.67
C LEU A 126 -10.94 -1.11 -1.96
N PRO A 127 -11.69 0.00 -2.12
CA PRO A 127 -12.25 0.36 -3.41
C PRO A 127 -11.15 0.50 -4.46
N SER A 128 -11.38 -0.02 -5.67
CA SER A 128 -10.45 0.16 -6.79
C SER A 128 -10.21 1.64 -7.07
N GLY A 129 -8.95 2.02 -7.28
CA GLY A 129 -8.57 3.40 -7.59
C GLY A 129 -7.11 3.66 -7.23
N GLY A 130 -6.64 4.87 -7.53
CA GLY A 130 -5.21 5.22 -7.39
C GLY A 130 -4.64 5.03 -5.98
N TYR A 131 -5.46 5.22 -4.94
CA TYR A 131 -5.03 4.94 -3.56
C TYR A 131 -4.79 3.44 -3.30
N ALA A 132 -5.71 2.58 -3.77
CA ALA A 132 -5.56 1.14 -3.62
C ALA A 132 -4.36 0.61 -4.41
N ASP A 133 -4.13 1.14 -5.62
CA ASP A 133 -2.96 0.78 -6.43
C ASP A 133 -1.66 1.23 -5.75
N TRP A 134 -1.60 2.47 -5.27
CA TRP A 134 -0.43 2.99 -4.56
C TRP A 134 -0.10 2.15 -3.32
N LEU A 135 -1.10 1.86 -2.48
CA LEU A 135 -0.86 1.06 -1.28
C LEU A 135 -0.45 -0.36 -1.63
N ARG A 136 -1.04 -0.96 -2.67
CA ARG A 136 -0.65 -2.27 -3.17
C ARG A 136 0.82 -2.31 -3.59
N TYR A 137 1.31 -1.28 -4.27
CA TYR A 137 2.73 -1.17 -4.64
C TYR A 137 3.62 -1.06 -3.41
N ALA A 138 3.26 -0.22 -2.44
CA ALA A 138 4.02 -0.06 -1.20
C ALA A 138 4.08 -1.36 -0.37
N VAL A 139 2.98 -2.11 -0.30
CA VAL A 139 2.92 -3.41 0.40
C VAL A 139 3.76 -4.46 -0.32
N ALA A 140 3.65 -4.55 -1.65
CA ALA A 140 4.43 -5.49 -2.45
C ALA A 140 5.93 -5.21 -2.40
N GLU A 141 6.33 -3.93 -2.42
CA GLU A 141 7.71 -3.51 -2.17
C GLU A 141 8.19 -3.96 -0.78
N GLY A 142 7.40 -3.66 0.27
CA GLY A 142 7.71 -4.08 1.62
C GLY A 142 7.92 -5.59 1.76
N LEU A 143 7.08 -6.40 1.11
CA LEU A 143 7.20 -7.86 1.08
C LEU A 143 8.49 -8.34 0.40
N ARG A 144 8.90 -7.69 -0.70
CA ARG A 144 10.16 -8.01 -1.39
C ARG A 144 11.36 -7.63 -0.54
N ASP A 145 11.37 -6.42 0.03
CA ASP A 145 12.47 -5.90 0.85
C ASP A 145 12.74 -6.75 2.09
N THR A 146 11.68 -7.33 2.69
CA THR A 146 11.82 -8.22 3.85
C THR A 146 12.10 -9.68 3.47
N GLY A 147 12.21 -10.00 2.18
CA GLY A 147 12.36 -11.37 1.68
C GLY A 147 11.12 -12.26 1.90
N ALA A 148 9.97 -11.67 2.23
CA ALA A 148 8.73 -12.41 2.47
C ALA A 148 8.10 -12.92 1.16
N VAL A 149 8.43 -12.26 0.04
CA VAL A 149 8.12 -12.71 -1.31
C VAL A 149 9.43 -12.86 -2.07
N VAL A 150 9.66 -14.07 -2.59
CA VAL A 150 10.82 -14.39 -3.44
C VAL A 150 10.31 -14.72 -4.82
N HIS A 151 10.92 -14.11 -5.83
CA HIS A 151 10.53 -14.34 -7.20
C HIS A 151 10.90 -15.75 -7.67
N ASN A 152 9.94 -16.43 -8.30
CA ASN A 152 10.25 -17.67 -9.01
C ASN A 152 11.02 -17.36 -10.31
N SER A 153 11.52 -18.40 -10.99
CA SER A 153 12.31 -18.23 -12.20
C SER A 153 11.60 -17.46 -13.33
N GLY A 154 10.27 -17.58 -13.46
CA GLY A 154 9.50 -16.83 -14.45
C GLY A 154 9.36 -15.36 -14.08
N GLU A 155 9.07 -15.08 -12.81
CA GLU A 155 9.01 -13.71 -12.27
C GLU A 155 10.36 -13.00 -12.34
N GLN A 156 11.46 -13.72 -12.08
CA GLN A 156 12.81 -13.18 -12.23
C GLN A 156 13.10 -12.78 -13.68
N ARG A 157 12.70 -13.60 -14.66
CA ARG A 157 12.83 -13.24 -16.08
C ARG A 157 12.01 -12.01 -16.46
N VAL A 158 10.86 -11.80 -15.83
CA VAL A 158 10.09 -10.57 -16.02
C VAL A 158 10.84 -9.37 -15.42
N ALA A 159 11.50 -9.53 -14.27
CA ALA A 159 12.37 -8.49 -13.72
C ALA A 159 13.51 -8.13 -14.68
N ASP A 160 14.21 -9.14 -15.22
CA ASP A 160 15.30 -8.94 -16.19
C ASP A 160 14.80 -8.22 -17.46
N LEU A 161 13.59 -8.55 -17.93
CA LEU A 161 12.93 -7.85 -19.04
C LEU A 161 12.64 -6.38 -18.68
N LEU A 162 12.14 -6.11 -17.48
CA LEU A 162 11.86 -4.75 -17.02
C LEU A 162 13.12 -3.89 -16.95
N ASP A 163 14.25 -4.46 -16.49
CA ASP A 163 15.54 -3.77 -16.47
C ASP A 163 15.98 -3.37 -17.88
N LEU A 164 15.91 -4.30 -18.84
CA LEU A 164 16.22 -4.02 -20.26
C LEU A 164 15.31 -2.92 -20.85
N LEU A 165 14.00 -2.98 -20.57
CA LEU A 165 13.05 -1.98 -21.06
C LEU A 165 13.28 -0.60 -20.43
N CYS A 166 13.73 -0.53 -19.18
CA CYS A 166 14.15 0.70 -18.51
C CYS A 166 15.38 1.31 -19.19
N GLU A 167 16.40 0.51 -19.48
CA GLU A 167 17.61 0.94 -20.21
C GLU A 167 17.26 1.50 -21.59
N GLN A 168 16.32 0.85 -22.28
CA GLN A 168 15.84 1.25 -23.60
C GLN A 168 14.85 2.43 -23.56
N ARG A 169 14.39 2.84 -22.38
CA ARG A 169 13.34 3.85 -22.19
C ARG A 169 12.04 3.50 -22.92
N ASP A 170 11.69 2.22 -23.03
CA ASP A 170 10.44 1.76 -23.65
C ASP A 170 9.26 1.91 -22.69
N LEU A 171 8.82 3.16 -22.52
CA LEU A 171 7.74 3.53 -21.62
C LEU A 171 6.43 2.78 -21.92
N ARG A 172 6.19 2.41 -23.19
CA ARG A 172 4.96 1.73 -23.59
C ARG A 172 4.96 0.27 -23.11
N SER A 173 6.08 -0.44 -23.21
CA SER A 173 6.21 -1.81 -22.69
C SER A 173 6.18 -1.83 -21.17
N LEU A 174 6.90 -0.89 -20.56
CA LEU A 174 6.90 -0.70 -19.12
C LEU A 174 5.49 -0.47 -18.58
N ALA A 175 4.68 0.37 -19.23
CA ALA A 175 3.30 0.63 -18.83
C ALA A 175 2.39 -0.61 -18.84
N VAL A 176 2.72 -1.64 -19.63
CA VAL A 176 1.95 -2.90 -19.68
C VAL A 176 2.33 -3.84 -18.53
N LEU A 177 3.63 -3.96 -18.23
CA LEU A 177 4.15 -4.94 -17.27
C LEU A 177 4.28 -4.41 -15.84
N LEU A 178 4.76 -3.18 -15.66
CA LEU A 178 5.11 -2.63 -14.34
C LEU A 178 3.96 -2.71 -13.32
N PRO A 179 2.70 -2.37 -13.64
CA PRO A 179 1.63 -2.44 -12.65
C PRO A 179 1.46 -3.84 -12.03
N ALA A 180 1.52 -4.88 -12.86
CA ALA A 180 1.39 -6.26 -12.39
C ALA A 180 2.61 -6.72 -11.59
N PHE A 181 3.81 -6.32 -12.00
CA PHE A 181 5.05 -6.69 -11.32
C PHE A 181 5.25 -5.93 -9.99
N CYS A 182 5.14 -4.60 -10.01
CA CYS A 182 5.30 -3.75 -8.83
C CYS A 182 4.28 -4.10 -7.75
N GLY A 183 3.04 -4.44 -8.13
CA GLY A 183 1.97 -4.86 -7.24
C GLY A 183 1.91 -6.36 -6.94
N HIS A 184 2.96 -7.14 -7.24
CA HIS A 184 2.99 -8.57 -6.98
C HIS A 184 3.21 -8.88 -5.49
N THR A 185 2.20 -9.40 -4.80
CA THR A 185 2.30 -9.75 -3.36
C THR A 185 2.57 -11.25 -3.14
N GLY A 186 2.98 -11.98 -4.18
CA GLY A 186 3.34 -13.41 -4.09
C GLY A 186 2.15 -14.38 -4.23
N THR A 187 0.93 -13.90 -4.46
CA THR A 187 -0.24 -14.77 -4.59
C THR A 187 -0.31 -15.46 -5.95
N SER A 188 -1.06 -16.56 -6.05
CA SER A 188 -1.36 -17.21 -7.34
C SER A 188 -2.17 -16.30 -8.27
N GLN A 189 -3.03 -15.43 -7.71
CA GLN A 189 -3.76 -14.44 -8.50
C GLN A 189 -2.83 -13.42 -9.14
N ASP A 190 -1.80 -12.99 -8.43
CA ASP A 190 -0.85 -12.01 -8.96
C ASP A 190 0.08 -12.61 -10.00
N ARG A 191 0.47 -13.87 -9.82
CA ARG A 191 1.15 -14.64 -10.89
C ARG A 191 0.33 -14.68 -12.18
N ARG A 192 -0.98 -14.92 -12.08
CA ARG A 192 -1.88 -14.87 -13.24
C ARG A 192 -1.95 -13.46 -13.86
N ARG A 193 -2.08 -12.41 -13.05
CA ARG A 193 -2.07 -11.02 -13.53
C ARG A 193 -0.78 -10.66 -14.26
N LEU A 194 0.36 -11.13 -13.75
CA LEU A 194 1.67 -10.93 -14.38
C LEU A 194 1.77 -11.68 -15.72
N ALA A 195 1.35 -12.95 -15.75
CA ALA A 195 1.31 -13.75 -16.99
C ALA A 195 0.37 -13.14 -18.05
N GLU A 196 -0.80 -12.65 -17.65
CA GLU A 196 -1.73 -11.94 -18.54
C GLU A 196 -1.11 -10.65 -19.11
N ALA A 197 -0.41 -9.87 -18.28
CA ALA A 197 0.30 -8.68 -18.74
C ALA A 197 1.43 -9.04 -19.74
N ALA A 198 2.20 -10.08 -19.45
CA ALA A 198 3.24 -10.60 -20.34
C ALA A 198 2.67 -11.09 -21.68
N HIS A 199 1.53 -11.81 -21.66
CA HIS A 199 0.84 -12.24 -22.87
C HIS A 199 0.32 -11.06 -23.70
N ARG A 200 -0.24 -10.02 -23.05
CA ARG A 200 -0.66 -8.79 -23.74
C ARG A 200 0.52 -8.10 -24.42
N LEU A 201 1.65 -7.97 -23.74
CA LEU A 201 2.86 -7.38 -24.32
C LEU A 201 3.37 -8.18 -25.51
N HIS A 202 3.42 -9.52 -25.39
CA HIS A 202 3.85 -10.41 -26.46
C HIS A 202 2.96 -10.29 -27.71
N ALA A 203 1.64 -10.14 -27.51
CA ALA A 203 0.69 -9.97 -28.60
C ALA A 203 0.92 -8.68 -29.42
N GLU A 204 1.57 -7.66 -28.87
CA GLU A 204 1.86 -6.41 -29.58
C GLU A 204 2.95 -6.57 -30.66
N ARG A 205 3.76 -7.64 -30.62
CA ARG A 205 4.81 -7.97 -31.62
C ARG A 205 5.74 -6.80 -31.99
N ARG A 206 6.08 -5.96 -31.00
CA ARG A 206 6.88 -4.74 -31.20
C ARG A 206 8.21 -4.72 -30.45
N LEU A 207 8.47 -5.73 -29.63
CA LEU A 207 9.71 -5.80 -28.86
C LEU A 207 10.90 -6.09 -29.78
N PRO A 208 12.09 -5.55 -29.48
CA PRO A 208 13.32 -6.00 -30.12
C PRO A 208 13.58 -7.48 -29.81
N ALA A 209 14.34 -8.16 -30.69
CA ALA A 209 14.53 -9.62 -30.63
C ALA A 209 14.99 -10.13 -29.25
N GLU A 210 15.93 -9.42 -28.62
CA GLU A 210 16.43 -9.74 -27.27
C GLU A 210 15.33 -9.71 -26.21
N ALA A 211 14.58 -8.61 -26.12
CA ALA A 211 13.48 -8.46 -25.17
C ALA A 211 12.36 -9.49 -25.43
N GLU A 212 12.09 -9.78 -26.69
CA GLU A 212 11.11 -10.77 -27.11
C GLU A 212 11.51 -12.20 -26.69
N ASP A 213 12.79 -12.55 -26.76
CA ASP A 213 13.29 -13.86 -26.31
C ASP A 213 13.20 -14.02 -24.79
N ILE A 214 13.52 -12.96 -24.02
CA ILE A 214 13.33 -12.94 -22.56
C ILE A 214 11.84 -13.11 -22.23
N LEU A 215 10.95 -12.40 -22.92
CA LEU A 215 9.50 -12.48 -22.70
C LEU A 215 8.95 -13.88 -22.98
N ARG A 216 9.38 -14.53 -24.06
CA ARG A 216 9.00 -15.92 -24.37
C ARG A 216 9.46 -16.91 -23.29
N ALA A 217 10.69 -16.74 -22.80
CA ALA A 217 11.21 -17.56 -21.72
C ALA A 217 10.43 -17.34 -20.41
N ALA A 218 10.09 -16.09 -20.09
CA ALA A 218 9.26 -15.74 -18.94
C ALA A 218 7.87 -16.41 -19.02
N LEU A 219 7.18 -16.31 -20.15
CA LEU A 219 5.86 -16.92 -20.36
C LEU A 219 5.87 -18.44 -20.17
N THR A 220 6.92 -19.10 -20.66
CA THR A 220 7.09 -20.55 -20.49
C THR A 220 7.26 -20.94 -19.02
N ALA A 221 7.95 -20.12 -18.24
CA ALA A 221 8.21 -20.36 -16.81
C ALA A 221 7.08 -19.88 -15.88
N LEU A 222 6.18 -19.01 -16.36
CA LEU A 222 5.00 -18.54 -15.64
C LEU A 222 3.78 -19.47 -15.81
N SER A 223 3.82 -20.36 -16.80
CA SER A 223 2.78 -21.36 -17.11
C SER A 223 2.82 -22.54 -16.14
#